data_AF-A0A3D2JFK6-F1
#
_entry.id   AF-A0A3D2JFK6-F1
#
_cell.length_a   1.000
_cell.length_b   1.000
_cell.length_c   1.000
_cell.angle_alpha   90.00
_cell.angle_beta   90.00
_cell.angle_gamma   90.00
#
_symmetry.space_group_name_H-M   'P 1'
#
loop_
_entity.id
_entity.type
_entity.pdbx_description
1 polymer ?
#
loop_
_entity_poly.entity_id
_entity_poly.type
_entity_poly.pdbx_seq_one_letter_code
_entity_poly.pdbx_strand_id
1 'polypeptide(L)' 'QRIFDPFFTTKEVGAGTGLGLSITYGIIKDHQGTIVIDNHPGEGATFLIQLPLTRKE' A
#
# COMPACT_ATOMS: atom_id res chain seq x y z
N GLN A 1 -4.01 -3.77 -9.97
CA GLN A 1 -3.81 -2.90 -8.80
C GLN A 1 -2.56 -2.04 -9.03
N ARG A 2 -2.65 -1.00 -9.88
CA ARG A 2 -1.47 -0.24 -10.33
C ARG A 2 -0.81 0.60 -9.23
N ILE A 3 -1.54 0.90 -8.15
CA ILE A 3 -1.05 1.82 -7.10
C ILE A 3 0.10 1.25 -6.26
N PHE A 4 0.37 -0.05 -6.34
CA PHE A 4 1.51 -0.70 -5.70
C PHE A 4 2.69 -0.88 -6.65
N ASP A 5 2.55 -0.52 -7.92
CA ASP A 5 3.65 -0.61 -8.88
C ASP A 5 4.70 0.45 -8.51
N PRO A 6 6.00 0.10 -8.49
CA PRO A 6 7.05 1.07 -8.24
C PRO A 6 6.94 2.26 -9.20
N PHE A 7 7.14 3.47 -8.66
CA PHE A 7 7.09 4.74 -9.40
C PHE A 7 5.70 5.16 -9.88
N PHE A 8 4.63 4.41 -9.59
CA PHE A 8 3.27 4.85 -9.90
C PHE A 8 2.86 6.01 -8.98
N THR A 9 2.36 7.09 -9.58
CA THR A 9 1.81 8.24 -8.84
C THR A 9 0.79 8.99 -9.70
N THR A 10 -0.23 9.58 -9.06
CA THR A 10 -1.16 10.52 -9.69
C THR A 10 -0.72 11.99 -9.53
N LYS A 11 0.34 12.24 -8.75
CA LYS A 11 0.93 13.57 -8.57
C LYS A 11 1.69 13.99 -9.82
N GLU A 12 1.83 15.31 -10.00
CA GLU A 12 2.63 15.88 -11.07
C GLU A 12 4.11 15.46 -11.00
N VAL A 13 4.81 15.60 -12.13
CA VAL A 13 6.23 15.29 -12.25
C VAL A 13 7.04 16.11 -11.25
N GLY A 14 7.90 15.45 -10.48
CA GLY A 14 8.73 16.07 -9.44
C GLY A 14 8.05 16.26 -8.08
N ALA A 15 6.72 16.07 -7.97
CA ALA A 15 5.99 16.23 -6.71
C ALA A 15 5.93 14.94 -5.85
N GLY A 16 6.49 13.84 -6.36
CA GLY A 16 6.57 12.57 -5.62
C GLY A 16 7.30 11.48 -6.40
N THR A 17 7.87 10.53 -5.67
CA THR A 17 8.64 9.42 -6.25
C THR A 17 7.77 8.22 -6.66
N GLY A 18 6.54 8.12 -6.16
CA GLY A 18 5.67 6.96 -6.40
C GLY A 18 6.15 5.65 -5.75
N LEU A 19 7.03 5.72 -4.75
CA LEU A 19 7.62 4.52 -4.12
C LEU A 19 6.98 4.11 -2.79
N GLY A 20 6.21 4.99 -2.15
CA GLY A 20 5.69 4.73 -0.81
C GLY A 20 4.85 3.46 -0.72
N LEU A 21 3.83 3.34 -1.57
CA LEU A 21 2.92 2.19 -1.56
C LEU A 21 3.61 0.89 -2.00
N SER A 22 4.54 0.93 -2.95
CA SER A 22 5.29 -0.29 -3.36
C SER A 22 6.17 -0.82 -2.22
N ILE A 23 6.83 0.08 -1.48
CA ILE A 23 7.64 -0.29 -0.31
C ILE A 23 6.75 -0.83 0.81
N THR A 24 5.65 -0.14 1.13
CA THR A 24 4.70 -0.59 2.16
C THR A 24 4.13 -1.97 1.84
N TYR A 25 3.78 -2.23 0.57
CA TYR A 25 3.27 -3.53 0.14
C TYR A 25 4.30 -4.65 0.35
N GLY A 26 5.57 -4.40 0.02
CA GLY A 26 6.67 -5.33 0.29
C GLY A 26 6.83 -5.63 1.77
N ILE A 27 6.86 -4.60 2.62
CA ILE A 27 6.97 -4.76 4.08
C ILE A 27 5.82 -5.62 4.63
N ILE A 28 4.58 -5.37 4.22
CA ILE A 28 3.42 -6.13 4.67
C ILE A 28 3.54 -7.60 4.24
N LYS A 29 3.95 -7.85 2.99
CA LYS A 29 4.18 -9.20 2.45
C LYS A 29 5.26 -9.95 3.23
N ASP A 30 6.39 -9.31 3.52
CA ASP A 30 7.51 -9.90 4.28
C ASP A 30 7.10 -10.27 5.71
N HIS A 31 6.12 -9.54 6.27
CA HIS A 31 5.51 -9.82 7.57
C HIS A 31 4.31 -10.78 7.48
N GLN A 32 4.13 -11.46 6.35
CA GLN A 32 3.02 -12.40 6.10
C GLN A 32 1.62 -11.77 6.28
N GLY A 33 1.55 -10.44 6.09
CA GLY A 33 0.35 -9.66 6.21
C GLY A 33 -0.43 -9.52 4.92
N THR A 34 -1.59 -8.88 5.02
CA THR A 34 -2.45 -8.52 3.90
C THR A 34 -2.81 -7.04 3.97
N ILE A 35 -3.11 -6.46 2.82
CA ILE A 35 -3.64 -5.10 2.69
C ILE A 35 -4.93 -5.12 1.87
N VAL A 36 -5.95 -4.46 2.38
CA VAL A 36 -7.21 -4.19 1.69
C VAL A 36 -7.34 -2.69 1.53
N ILE A 37 -7.76 -2.25 0.36
CA ILE A 37 -7.99 -0.84 0.08
C ILE A 37 -9.49 -0.66 -0.06
N ASP A 38 -10.01 0.28 0.70
CA ASP A 38 -11.37 0.75 0.54
C ASP A 38 -11.34 2.19 0.02
N ASN A 39 -12.06 2.42 -1.07
CA ASN A 39 -12.13 3.73 -1.71
C ASN A 39 -13.56 4.22 -1.57
N HIS A 40 -13.72 5.31 -0.82
CA HIS A 40 -15.01 5.96 -0.60
C HIS A 40 -14.99 7.29 -1.37
N PRO A 41 -15.56 7.35 -2.59
CA PRO A 41 -15.58 8.57 -3.37
C PRO A 41 -16.22 9.72 -2.57
N GLY A 42 -15.45 10.79 -2.34
CA GLY A 42 -15.87 11.94 -1.54
C GLY A 42 -15.44 11.91 -0.07
N GLU A 43 -15.01 10.76 0.45
CA GLU A 43 -14.59 10.60 1.87
C GLU A 43 -13.09 10.27 2.01
N GLY A 44 -12.41 9.98 0.90
CA GLY A 44 -10.98 9.71 0.84
C GLY A 44 -10.66 8.23 0.66
N ALA A 45 -9.44 7.85 1.02
CA ALA A 45 -8.95 6.48 0.85
C ALA A 45 -8.64 5.86 2.21
N THR A 46 -9.06 4.62 2.42
CA THR A 46 -8.78 3.84 3.62
C THR A 46 -7.94 2.61 3.25
N PHE A 47 -6.84 2.42 3.96
CA PHE A 47 -5.96 1.27 3.79
C PHE A 47 -6.01 0.43 5.06
N LEU A 48 -6.56 -0.78 4.98
CA LEU A 48 -6.64 -1.73 6.08
C LEU A 48 -5.48 -2.73 5.97
N ILE A 49 -4.63 -2.77 6.99
CA ILE A 49 -3.50 -3.70 7.09
C ILE A 49 -3.82 -4.74 8.15
N GLN A 50 -3.65 -6.02 7.81
CA GLN A 50 -3.79 -7.13 8.75
C GLN A 50 -2.47 -7.88 8.84
N LEU A 51 -1.97 -8.06 10.06
CA LEU A 51 -0.74 -8.81 10.34
C LEU A 51 -1.08 -9.99 11.25
N PRO A 52 -0.41 -11.14 11.09
CA PRO A 52 -0.54 -12.23 12.05
C PRO A 52 0.06 -11.84 13.40
N LEU A 53 -0.59 -12.24 14.50
CA LEU A 53 -0.13 -11.96 15.86
C LEU A 53 1.20 -12.64 16.20
N THR A 54 1.47 -13.78 15.56
CA THR A 54 2.70 -14.56 15.71
C THR A 54 3.21 -14.98 14.35
N ARG A 55 4.53 -15.12 14.22
CA ARG A 55 5.14 -15.72 13.03
C ARG A 55 4.76 -17.21 13.01
N LYS A 56 4.19 -17.68 11.91
CA LYS A 56 4.02 -19.13 11.70
C LYS A 56 5.41 -19.74 11.49
N GLU A 57 5.73 -20.76 12.28
CA GLU A 57 6.97 -21.56 12.15
C GLU A 57 6.98 -22.35 10.84
#